data_AF-A0A7S0GA79-F1
#
_entry.id   AF-A0A7S0GA79-F1
#
_cell.length_a   1.000
_cell.length_b   1.000
_cell.length_c   1.000
_cell.angle_alpha   90.00
_cell.angle_beta   90.00
_cell.angle_gamma   90.00
#
_symmetry.space_group_name_H-M   'P 1'
#
loop_
_entity.id
_entity.type
_entity.pdbx_description
1 polymer ?
#
loop_
_entity_poly.entity_id
_entity_poly.type
_entity_poly.pdbx_seq_one_letter_code
_entity_poly.pdbx_strand_id
1 'polypeptide(L)'
;PYSRNEILNQAVTEFAEQNAALSNSVLEATARGESIPKIDYIVQNSNMLRNGLAATQFSHEIGHTIVTRMKQLNVTGPILIPSPITGLTATVNRIKDPFPTRQDLLQFAVSGPLLGMLTSVLLMYV
;
A
#
# COMPACT_ATOMS: atom_id res chain seq x y z
N PRO A 1 50.61 8.29 -12.01
CA PRO A 1 49.50 8.56 -11.05
C PRO A 1 48.70 9.77 -11.52
N TYR A 2 47.43 9.58 -11.85
CA TYR A 2 46.53 10.68 -12.20
C TYR A 2 46.45 11.68 -11.05
N SER A 3 46.46 12.97 -11.37
CA SER A 3 46.29 14.02 -10.37
C SER A 3 44.85 14.00 -9.84
N ARG A 4 44.67 14.43 -8.58
CA ARG A 4 43.34 14.52 -7.94
C ARG A 4 42.33 15.29 -8.79
N ASN A 5 42.79 16.30 -9.52
CA ASN A 5 41.93 17.15 -10.35
C ASN A 5 41.47 16.44 -11.63
N GLU A 6 42.30 15.59 -12.22
CA GLU A 6 41.91 14.80 -13.40
C GLU A 6 40.87 13.74 -13.04
N ILE A 7 41.01 13.08 -11.89
CA ILE A 7 40.03 12.10 -11.40
C ILE A 7 38.68 12.78 -11.14
N LEU A 8 38.70 13.97 -10.52
CA LEU A 8 37.47 14.73 -10.25
C LEU A 8 36.80 15.21 -11.53
N ASN A 9 37.57 15.72 -12.50
CA ASN A 9 37.03 16.16 -13.77
C ASN A 9 36.41 14.99 -14.55
N GLN A 10 37.09 13.83 -14.57
CA GLN A 10 36.56 12.63 -15.20
C GLN A 10 35.26 12.16 -14.54
N ALA A 11 35.21 12.10 -13.20
CA ALA A 11 34.01 11.69 -12.48
C ALA A 11 32.83 12.66 -12.70
N VAL A 12 33.09 13.97 -12.79
CA VAL A 12 32.07 14.98 -13.09
C VAL A 12 31.56 14.84 -14.53
N THR A 13 32.45 14.61 -15.49
CA THR A 13 32.06 14.40 -16.89
C THR A 13 31.24 13.12 -17.06
N GLU A 14 31.68 12.00 -16.47
CA GLU A 14 30.94 10.73 -16.49
C GLU A 14 29.55 10.88 -15.85
N PHE A 15 29.45 11.57 -14.71
CA PHE A 15 28.16 11.86 -14.09
C PHE A 15 27.26 12.74 -14.96
N ALA A 16 27.81 13.77 -15.61
CA ALA A 16 27.05 14.65 -16.50
C ALA A 16 26.51 13.89 -17.73
N GLU A 17 27.34 13.04 -18.34
CA GLU A 17 26.94 12.19 -19.48
C GLU A 17 25.86 11.18 -19.07
N GLN A 18 26.03 10.54 -17.91
CA GLN A 18 25.05 9.58 -17.40
C GLN A 18 23.69 10.23 -17.13
N ASN A 19 23.68 11.46 -16.59
CA ASN A 19 22.45 12.20 -16.35
C ASN A 19 21.79 12.67 -17.66
N ALA A 20 22.57 13.12 -18.64
CA ALA A 20 22.05 13.52 -19.95
C ALA A 20 21.41 12.34 -20.69
N ALA A 21 22.07 11.17 -20.66
CA ALA A 21 21.54 9.94 -21.23
C ALA A 21 20.25 9.49 -20.52
N LEU A 22 20.20 9.58 -19.19
CA LEU A 22 19.01 9.26 -18.41
C LEU A 22 17.85 10.21 -18.75
N SER A 23 18.10 11.52 -18.81
CA SER A 23 17.09 12.52 -19.16
C SER A 23 16.49 12.27 -20.54
N ASN A 24 17.31 11.97 -21.55
CA ASN A 24 16.81 11.68 -22.90
C ASN A 24 15.98 10.39 -22.94
N SER A 25 16.42 9.33 -22.24
CA SER A 25 15.65 8.08 -22.14
C SER A 25 14.28 8.27 -21.45
N VAL A 26 14.22 9.14 -20.44
CA VAL A 26 12.98 9.48 -19.72
C VAL A 26 12.05 10.30 -20.61
N LEU A 27 12.59 11.28 -21.35
CA LEU A 27 11.82 12.10 -22.28
C LEU A 27 11.26 11.26 -23.43
N GLU A 28 12.04 10.35 -23.99
CA GLU A 28 11.59 9.45 -25.06
C GLU A 28 10.56 8.42 -24.58
N ALA A 29 10.71 7.88 -23.37
CA ALA A 29 9.70 7.01 -22.78
C ALA A 29 8.39 7.79 -22.54
N THR A 30 8.50 8.98 -21.95
CA THR A 30 7.35 9.87 -21.70
C THR A 30 6.65 10.29 -23.00
N ALA A 31 7.41 10.61 -24.06
CA ALA A 31 6.88 10.99 -25.37
C ALA A 31 6.16 9.83 -26.08
N ARG A 32 6.57 8.59 -25.81
CA ARG A 32 5.89 7.37 -26.29
C ARG A 32 4.68 6.97 -25.44
N GLY A 33 4.40 7.70 -24.36
CA GLY A 33 3.39 7.32 -23.36
C GLY A 33 3.76 6.06 -22.59
N GLU A 34 5.03 5.63 -22.67
CA GLU A 34 5.56 4.51 -21.92
C GLU A 34 5.93 4.98 -20.52
N SER A 35 5.60 4.17 -19.53
CA SER A 35 5.98 4.41 -18.16
C SER A 35 7.50 4.31 -17.98
N ILE A 36 8.04 5.16 -17.11
CA ILE A 36 9.49 5.23 -16.88
C ILE A 36 9.94 3.90 -16.25
N PRO A 37 10.87 3.12 -16.85
CA PRO A 37 11.21 1.76 -16.41
C PRO A 37 11.61 1.67 -14.93
N LYS A 38 12.28 2.70 -14.41
CA LYS A 38 12.67 2.80 -12.99
C LYS A 38 11.46 2.98 -12.06
N ILE A 39 10.45 3.75 -12.49
CA ILE A 39 9.21 3.93 -11.74
C ILE A 39 8.40 2.64 -11.78
N ASP A 40 8.32 1.97 -12.93
CA ASP A 40 7.64 0.68 -13.06
C ASP A 40 8.25 -0.39 -12.17
N TYR A 41 9.58 -0.45 -12.09
CA TYR A 41 10.24 -1.38 -11.18
C TYR A 41 9.87 -1.14 -9.71
N ILE A 42 9.82 0.12 -9.28
CA ILE A 42 9.44 0.48 -7.90
C ILE A 42 7.95 0.19 -7.66
N VAL A 43 7.08 0.54 -8.62
CA VAL A 43 5.64 0.30 -8.54
C VAL A 43 5.34 -1.20 -8.53
N GLN A 44 6.01 -1.97 -9.39
CA GLN A 44 5.86 -3.42 -9.45
C GLN A 44 6.30 -4.09 -8.14
N ASN A 45 7.42 -3.68 -7.55
CA ASN A 45 7.88 -4.22 -6.27
C ASN A 45 6.99 -3.81 -5.09
N SER A 46 6.36 -2.63 -5.14
CA SER A 46 5.44 -2.16 -4.10
C SER A 46 4.02 -2.72 -4.22
N ASN A 47 3.64 -3.28 -5.36
CA ASN A 47 2.32 -3.89 -5.56
C ASN A 47 2.06 -5.03 -4.56
N MET A 48 3.08 -5.80 -4.18
CA MET A 48 2.93 -6.88 -3.20
C MET A 48 2.48 -6.35 -1.83
N LEU A 49 3.14 -5.28 -1.35
CA LEU A 49 2.78 -4.63 -0.10
C LEU A 49 1.39 -3.99 -0.18
N ARG A 50 1.10 -3.27 -1.28
CA ARG A 50 -0.21 -2.62 -1.48
C ARG A 50 -1.35 -3.64 -1.47
N ASN A 51 -1.18 -4.75 -2.18
CA ASN A 51 -2.20 -5.79 -2.28
C ASN A 51 -2.39 -6.53 -0.94
N GLY A 52 -1.30 -6.84 -0.23
CA GLY A 52 -1.37 -7.44 1.10
C GLY A 52 -2.07 -6.54 2.13
N LEU A 53 -1.74 -5.25 2.14
CA LEU A 53 -2.41 -4.26 2.98
C LEU A 53 -3.89 -4.12 2.64
N ALA A 54 -4.23 -4.04 1.35
CA ALA A 54 -5.63 -4.00 0.93
C ALA A 54 -6.38 -5.25 1.39
N ALA A 55 -5.84 -6.44 1.12
CA ALA A 55 -6.48 -7.72 1.47
C ALA A 55 -6.72 -7.86 2.98
N THR A 56 -5.74 -7.49 3.80
CA THR A 56 -5.84 -7.53 5.26
C THR A 56 -6.84 -6.51 5.80
N GLN A 57 -6.86 -5.28 5.27
CA GLN A 57 -7.83 -4.25 5.68
C GLN A 57 -9.27 -4.59 5.25
N PHE A 58 -9.47 -5.13 4.04
CA PHE A 58 -10.78 -5.62 3.63
C PHE A 58 -11.25 -6.77 4.51
N SER A 59 -10.37 -7.72 4.82
CA SER A 59 -10.69 -8.81 5.74
C SER A 59 -11.04 -8.31 7.14
N HIS A 60 -10.33 -7.29 7.63
CA HIS A 60 -10.61 -6.66 8.92
C HIS A 60 -12.06 -6.13 8.98
N GLU A 61 -12.48 -5.37 7.98
CA GLU A 61 -13.85 -4.82 7.96
C GLU A 61 -14.92 -5.88 7.68
N ILE A 62 -14.58 -6.95 6.97
CA ILE A 62 -15.47 -8.11 6.83
C ILE A 62 -15.70 -8.77 8.19
N GLY A 63 -14.68 -8.88 9.04
CA GLY A 63 -14.80 -9.43 10.40
C GLY A 63 -15.79 -8.63 11.26
N HIS A 64 -15.72 -7.30 11.16
CA HIS A 64 -16.70 -6.40 11.77
C HIS A 64 -18.12 -6.61 11.22
N THR A 65 -18.24 -6.72 9.88
CA THR A 65 -19.52 -6.89 9.19
C THR A 65 -20.21 -8.22 9.50
N ILE A 66 -19.45 -9.30 9.69
CA ILE A 66 -19.98 -10.61 10.04
C ILE A 66 -20.66 -10.54 11.42
N VAL A 67 -19.97 -9.98 12.42
CA VAL A 67 -20.51 -9.88 13.78
C VAL A 67 -21.74 -8.98 13.81
N THR A 68 -21.72 -7.84 13.12
CA THR A 68 -22.89 -6.95 13.12
C THR A 68 -24.08 -7.56 12.40
N ARG A 69 -23.89 -8.30 11.31
CA ARG A 69 -24.96 -9.07 10.66
C ARG A 69 -25.54 -10.14 11.58
N MET A 70 -24.70 -10.88 12.31
CA MET A 70 -25.17 -11.87 13.29
C MET A 70 -25.99 -11.23 14.42
N LYS A 71 -25.66 -9.98 14.79
CA LYS A 71 -26.35 -9.20 15.82
C LYS A 71 -27.47 -8.32 15.28
N GLN A 72 -27.80 -8.41 13.99
CA GLN A 72 -28.81 -7.60 13.29
C GLN A 72 -28.60 -6.08 13.43
N LEU A 73 -27.33 -5.64 13.55
CA LEU A 73 -26.96 -4.23 13.64
C LEU A 73 -26.70 -3.65 12.25
N ASN A 74 -27.15 -2.42 12.02
CA ASN A 74 -26.92 -1.71 10.76
C ASN A 74 -25.51 -1.11 10.71
N VAL A 75 -24.78 -1.49 9.68
CA VAL A 75 -23.42 -1.01 9.41
C VAL A 75 -23.34 -0.51 7.97
N THR A 76 -22.61 0.58 7.74
CA THR A 76 -22.36 1.07 6.38
C THR A 76 -21.34 0.20 5.65
N GLY A 77 -21.28 0.32 4.31
CA GLY A 77 -20.18 -0.25 3.55
C GLY A 77 -18.81 0.30 3.98
N PRO A 78 -17.72 -0.43 3.66
CA PRO A 78 -16.36 -0.05 4.00
C PRO A 78 -15.96 1.26 3.33
N ILE A 79 -15.50 2.22 4.12
CA ILE A 79 -14.90 3.46 3.61
C ILE A 79 -13.39 3.28 3.58
N LEU A 80 -12.79 3.40 2.39
CA LEU A 80 -11.34 3.33 2.23
C LEU A 80 -10.70 4.69 2.54
N ILE A 81 -9.62 4.68 3.32
CA ILE A 81 -8.83 5.86 3.65
C ILE A 81 -7.52 5.81 2.86
N PRO A 82 -7.41 6.57 1.74
CA PRO A 82 -6.26 6.52 0.85
C PRO A 82 -5.01 7.12 1.50
N SER A 83 -3.84 6.63 1.08
CA SER A 83 -2.54 7.05 1.58
C SER A 83 -1.53 7.22 0.46
N PRO A 84 -0.80 8.34 0.39
CA PRO A 84 0.23 8.54 -0.63
C PRO A 84 1.40 7.55 -0.51
N ILE A 85 1.66 7.03 0.70
CA ILE A 85 2.84 6.19 0.98
C ILE A 85 2.51 4.71 0.81
N THR A 86 1.38 4.26 1.37
CA THR A 86 1.00 2.83 1.41
C THR A 86 -0.11 2.48 0.43
N GLY A 87 -0.65 3.44 -0.31
CA GLY A 87 -1.86 3.30 -1.14
C GLY A 87 -3.14 3.35 -0.30
N LEU A 88 -3.22 2.51 0.73
CA LEU A 88 -4.32 2.44 1.69
C LEU A 88 -3.76 2.45 3.12
N THR A 89 -4.28 3.32 4.00
CA THR A 89 -3.88 3.32 5.42
C THR A 89 -4.85 2.53 6.28
N ALA A 90 -6.14 2.68 6.02
CA ALA A 90 -7.18 2.04 6.83
C ALA A 90 -8.47 1.90 6.01
N THR A 91 -9.30 0.95 6.42
CA THR A 91 -10.70 0.88 6.02
C THR A 91 -11.53 0.95 7.29
N VAL A 92 -12.68 1.63 7.26
CA VAL A 92 -13.53 1.79 8.44
C VAL A 92 -15.01 1.65 8.07
N ASN A 93 -15.73 0.87 8.87
CA ASN A 93 -17.18 0.78 8.86
C ASN A 93 -17.82 1.77 9.85
N ARG A 94 -18.88 2.48 9.43
CA ARG A 94 -19.69 3.28 10.37
C ARG A 94 -20.78 2.42 11.00
N ILE A 95 -20.79 2.41 12.32
CA ILE A 95 -21.81 1.74 13.13
C ILE A 95 -22.94 2.75 13.35
N LYS A 96 -24.17 2.38 12.95
CA LYS A 96 -25.35 3.26 13.11
C LYS A 96 -26.10 2.97 14.41
N ASP A 97 -26.07 1.73 14.85
CA ASP A 97 -26.85 1.25 15.97
C ASP A 97 -25.97 1.03 17.22
N PRO A 98 -26.47 1.34 18.43
CA PRO A 98 -25.74 1.07 19.66
C PRO A 98 -25.71 -0.44 19.96
N PHE A 99 -24.59 -0.91 20.53
CA PHE A 99 -24.49 -2.30 20.99
C PHE A 99 -25.33 -2.52 22.27
N PRO A 100 -26.13 -3.59 22.33
CA PRO A 100 -27.01 -3.84 23.48
C PRO A 100 -26.25 -4.27 24.74
N THR A 101 -25.09 -4.92 24.59
CA THR A 101 -24.24 -5.33 25.72
C THR A 101 -22.76 -5.02 25.49
N ARG A 102 -21.99 -4.90 26.58
CA ARG A 102 -20.53 -4.77 26.51
C ARG A 102 -19.86 -5.99 25.88
N GLN A 103 -20.46 -7.16 26.02
CA GLN A 103 -19.93 -8.38 25.44
C GLN A 103 -20.06 -8.40 23.92
N ASP A 104 -21.16 -7.85 23.38
CA ASP A 104 -21.32 -7.67 21.94
C ASP A 104 -20.34 -6.65 21.37
N LEU A 105 -20.07 -5.57 22.11
CA LEU A 105 -19.05 -4.59 21.75
C LEU A 105 -17.65 -5.24 21.71
N LEU A 106 -17.32 -6.11 22.67
CA LEU A 106 -16.04 -6.82 22.69
C LEU A 106 -15.92 -7.83 21.54
N GLN A 107 -16.99 -8.58 21.25
CA GLN A 107 -17.01 -9.51 20.11
C GLN A 107 -16.78 -8.77 18.80
N PHE A 108 -17.41 -7.61 18.61
CA PHE A 108 -17.17 -6.76 17.46
C PHE A 108 -15.74 -6.20 17.44
N ALA A 109 -15.26 -5.63 18.55
CA ALA A 109 -13.93 -5.04 18.62
C ALA A 109 -12.80 -6.03 18.29
N VAL A 110 -12.97 -7.31 18.67
CA VAL A 110 -11.97 -8.36 18.42
C VAL A 110 -12.12 -9.00 17.04
N SER A 111 -13.33 -9.06 16.45
CA SER A 111 -13.55 -9.83 15.21
C SER A 111 -12.78 -9.29 14.01
N GLY A 112 -12.71 -7.96 13.84
CA GLY A 112 -11.93 -7.35 12.77
C GLY A 112 -10.43 -7.64 12.85
N PRO A 113 -9.75 -7.31 13.96
CA PRO A 113 -8.34 -7.64 14.16
C PRO A 113 -8.02 -9.12 13.99
N LEU A 114 -8.88 -10.00 14.51
CA LEU A 114 -8.65 -11.44 14.49
C LEU A 114 -8.75 -12.02 13.07
N LEU A 115 -9.74 -11.57 12.28
CA LEU A 115 -9.84 -11.96 10.88
C LEU A 115 -8.71 -11.36 10.03
N GLY A 116 -8.33 -10.10 10.30
CA GLY A 116 -7.17 -9.47 9.65
C GLY A 116 -5.84 -10.20 9.92
N MET A 117 -5.61 -10.64 11.17
CA MET A 117 -4.45 -11.47 11.51
C MET A 117 -4.47 -12.80 10.78
N LEU A 118 -5.62 -13.50 10.75
CA LEU A 118 -5.74 -14.77 10.05
C LEU A 118 -5.41 -14.60 8.56
N THR A 119 -5.95 -13.57 7.90
CA THR A 119 -5.62 -13.27 6.51
C THR A 119 -4.13 -12.97 6.32
N SER A 120 -3.50 -12.23 7.25
CA SER A 120 -2.06 -11.95 7.19
C SER A 120 -1.23 -13.23 7.26
N VAL A 121 -1.58 -14.14 8.17
CA VAL A 121 -0.92 -15.45 8.29
C VAL A 121 -1.08 -16.25 7.00
N LEU A 122 -2.28 -16.28 6.41
CA LEU A 122 -2.52 -16.98 5.15
C LEU A 122 -1.72 -16.39 3.99
N LEU A 123 -1.65 -15.06 3.90
CA LEU A 123 -0.86 -14.36 2.88
C LEU A 123 0.65 -14.58 3.04
N MET A 124 1.13 -14.93 4.24
CA MET A 124 2.54 -15.25 4.44
C MET A 124 2.94 -16.58 3.76
N TYR A 125 1.99 -17.48 3.53
CA TYR A 125 2.23 -18.80 2.94
C TYR A 125 2.01 -18.85 1.42
N VAL A 126 1.58 -17.75 0.80
CA VAL A 126 1.32 -17.62 -0.65
C VAL A 126 2.32 -16.68 -1.28
#